data_AF-A0A815D0U1-F1
#
_entry.id   AF-A0A815D0U1-F1
#
_cell.length_a   1.000
_cell.length_b   1.000
_cell.length_c   1.000
_cell.angle_alpha   90.00
_cell.angle_beta   90.00
_cell.angle_gamma   90.00
#
_symmetry.space_group_name_H-M   'P 1'
#
loop_
_entity.id
_entity.type
_entity.pdbx_description
1 polymer ?
#
loop_
_entity_poly.entity_id
_entity_poly.type
_entity_poly.pdbx_seq_one_letter_code
_entity_poly.pdbx_strand_id
1 'polypeptide(L)' 'MQRADDFHILRRKPIPEYDISFLITNFHAETMYKHRLVDFIIYFLEEIDKEISEMKLAVSSRARMCAEEFLKKFN' A
#
# COMPACT_ATOMS: atom_id res chain seq x y z
N MET A 1 -1.22 -12.11 -1.74
CA MET A 1 -2.05 -10.89 -1.68
C MET A 1 -3.42 -11.25 -1.14
N GLN A 2 -3.61 -11.19 0.18
CA GLN A 2 -4.80 -11.70 0.89
C GLN A 2 -6.02 -10.75 0.82
N ARG A 3 -5.86 -9.56 0.18
CA ARG A 3 -6.87 -8.48 0.08
C ARG A 3 -7.38 -8.21 -1.33
N ALA A 4 -6.96 -9.00 -2.33
CA ALA A 4 -7.44 -8.82 -3.71
C ALA A 4 -8.94 -9.10 -3.85
N ASP A 5 -9.52 -9.83 -2.90
CA ASP A 5 -10.95 -10.11 -2.88
C ASP A 5 -11.76 -8.87 -2.41
N ASP A 6 -11.16 -8.00 -1.59
CA ASP A 6 -11.76 -6.71 -1.19
C ASP A 6 -11.57 -5.63 -2.27
N PHE A 7 -10.53 -5.74 -3.10
CA PHE A 7 -10.22 -4.81 -4.19
C PHE A 7 -10.46 -5.46 -5.55
N HIS A 8 -11.70 -5.37 -6.05
CA HIS A 8 -12.18 -6.03 -7.28
C HIS A 8 -11.35 -5.75 -8.54
N ILE A 9 -10.61 -4.63 -8.60
CA ILE A 9 -9.80 -4.24 -9.77
C ILE A 9 -8.32 -4.60 -9.67
N LEU A 10 -7.90 -5.23 -8.56
CA LEU A 10 -6.48 -5.47 -8.28
C LEU A 10 -6.09 -6.90 -8.68
N ARG A 11 -4.98 -7.04 -9.41
CA ARG A 11 -4.53 -8.35 -9.88
C ARG A 11 -3.88 -9.10 -8.71
N ARG A 12 -4.32 -10.35 -8.46
CA ARG A 12 -3.77 -11.22 -7.40
C ARG A 12 -2.26 -11.42 -7.44
N LYS A 13 -1.69 -11.36 -8.64
CA LYS A 13 -0.24 -11.39 -8.90
C LYS A 13 0.08 -10.21 -9.83
N PRO A 14 1.10 -9.39 -9.55
CA PRO A 14 1.52 -8.37 -10.50
C PRO A 14 2.14 -9.00 -11.76
N ILE A 15 2.25 -8.21 -12.83
CA ILE A 15 3.05 -8.62 -13.99
C ILE A 15 4.55 -8.66 -13.61
N PRO A 16 5.39 -9.44 -14.32
CA PRO A 16 6.83 -9.45 -14.05
C PRO A 16 7.41 -8.05 -14.07
N GLU A 17 8.36 -7.77 -13.18
CA GLU A 17 9.05 -6.46 -13.04
C GLU A 17 8.22 -5.31 -12.47
N TYR A 18 7.00 -5.58 -11.99
CA TYR A 18 6.16 -4.59 -11.31
C TYR A 18 5.73 -5.07 -9.93
N ASP A 19 5.61 -4.13 -8.99
CA ASP A 19 5.17 -4.42 -7.61
C ASP A 19 3.65 -4.63 -7.51
N ILE A 20 2.89 -3.93 -8.34
CA ILE A 20 1.42 -3.95 -8.35
C ILE A 20 0.87 -3.89 -9.78
N SER A 21 -0.32 -4.44 -9.98
CA SER A 21 -1.02 -4.36 -11.27
C SER A 21 -2.53 -4.30 -11.08
N PHE A 22 -3.18 -3.46 -11.87
CA PHE A 22 -4.64 -3.38 -11.95
C PHE A 22 -5.15 -4.13 -13.17
N LEU A 23 -6.31 -4.78 -13.02
CA LEU A 23 -7.05 -5.40 -14.12
C LEU A 23 -8.46 -4.80 -14.16
N ILE A 24 -8.72 -3.97 -15.16
CA ILE A 24 -10.01 -3.33 -15.36
C ILE A 24 -10.72 -4.02 -16.51
N THR A 25 -11.86 -4.64 -16.24
CA THR A 25 -12.69 -5.33 -17.23
C THR A 25 -13.91 -4.48 -17.59
N ASN A 26 -14.68 -4.91 -18.60
CA ASN A 26 -15.96 -4.26 -18.94
C ASN A 26 -16.95 -4.30 -17.76
N PHE A 27 -16.98 -5.38 -16.96
CA PHE A 27 -17.85 -5.49 -15.79
C PHE A 27 -17.58 -4.40 -14.74
N HIS A 28 -16.32 -3.99 -14.58
CA HIS A 28 -15.96 -2.88 -13.70
C HIS A 28 -16.48 -1.54 -14.27
N ALA A 29 -16.42 -1.36 -15.58
CA ALA A 29 -16.93 -0.14 -16.24
C ALA A 29 -18.46 -0.07 -16.31
N GLU A 30 -19.15 -1.21 -16.20
CA GLU A 30 -20.61 -1.30 -16.11
C GLU A 30 -21.14 -1.02 -14.69
N THR A 31 -20.37 -1.38 -13.66
CA THR A 31 -20.76 -1.24 -12.25
C THR A 31 -20.17 0.00 -11.57
N MET A 32 -19.05 0.52 -12.08
CA MET A 32 -18.34 1.68 -11.52
C MET A 32 -18.25 2.80 -12.53
N TYR A 33 -18.33 4.05 -12.05
CA TYR A 33 -18.10 5.21 -12.89
C TYR A 33 -16.63 5.29 -13.31
N LYS A 34 -16.38 5.28 -14.62
CA LYS A 34 -15.01 5.29 -15.20
C LYS A 34 -14.12 6.40 -14.64
N HIS A 35 -14.65 7.61 -14.47
CA HIS A 35 -13.90 8.74 -13.92
C HIS A 35 -13.48 8.49 -12.46
N ARG A 36 -14.37 7.94 -11.63
CA ARG A 36 -14.05 7.57 -10.24
C ARG A 36 -13.00 6.47 -10.14
N LEU A 37 -12.99 5.54 -11.09
CA LEU A 37 -11.97 4.48 -11.13
C LEU A 37 -10.59 5.07 -11.43
N VAL A 38 -10.51 6.04 -12.35
CA VAL A 38 -9.26 6.78 -12.61
C VAL A 38 -8.83 7.58 -11.38
N ASP A 39 -9.74 8.35 -10.77
CA ASP A 39 -9.47 9.11 -9.55
C ASP A 39 -8.92 8.19 -8.43
N PHE A 40 -9.53 7.02 -8.27
CA PHE A 40 -9.10 6.03 -7.29
C PHE A 40 -7.67 5.52 -7.55
N ILE A 41 -7.32 5.22 -8.80
CA ILE A 41 -5.96 4.73 -9.13
C ILE A 41 -4.92 5.81 -8.81
N ILE A 42 -5.20 7.07 -9.15
CA ILE A 42 -4.31 8.20 -8.84
C ILE A 42 -4.14 8.33 -7.33
N TYR A 43 -5.25 8.42 -6.59
CA TYR A 43 -5.23 8.52 -5.14
C TYR A 43 -4.49 7.36 -4.47
N PHE A 44 -4.71 6.14 -4.95
CA PHE A 44 -4.06 4.95 -4.40
C PHE A 44 -2.54 4.97 -4.57
N LEU A 45 -2.05 5.44 -5.73
CA LEU A 45 -0.61 5.56 -5.96
C LEU A 45 0.01 6.63 -5.05
N GLU A 46 -0.66 7.77 -4.85
CA GLU A 46 -0.20 8.83 -3.95
C GLU A 46 -0.13 8.37 -2.48
N GLU A 47 -1.15 7.66 -2.01
CA GLU A 47 -1.20 7.23 -0.60
C GLU A 47 -0.21 6.11 -0.28
N ILE A 48 0.13 5.23 -1.24
CA ILE A 48 1.15 4.19 -1.01
C ILE A 48 2.50 4.82 -0.64
N ASP A 49 2.94 5.82 -1.38
CA ASP A 49 4.25 6.45 -1.14
C ASP A 49 4.30 7.12 0.23
N LYS A 50 3.20 7.76 0.61
CA LYS A 50 3.04 8.38 1.92
C LYS A 50 3.05 7.33 3.04
N GLU A 51 2.26 6.26 2.92
CA GLU A 51 2.17 5.19 3.92
C GLU A 51 3.52 4.49 4.10
N ILE A 52 4.26 4.22 3.01
CA ILE A 52 5.61 3.63 3.08
C ILE A 52 6.56 4.56 3.84
N SER A 53 6.50 5.86 3.57
CA SER A 53 7.32 6.86 4.25
C SER A 53 7.03 6.91 5.75
N GLU A 54 5.75 6.90 6.12
CA GLU A 54 5.30 6.87 7.52
C GLU A 54 5.72 5.57 8.23
N MET A 55 5.56 4.42 7.59
CA MET A 55 6.01 3.13 8.12
C MET A 55 7.52 3.11 8.37
N LYS A 56 8.32 3.65 7.43
CA LYS A 56 9.77 3.75 7.58
C LYS A 56 10.15 4.59 8.81
N LEU A 57 9.54 5.75 8.98
CA LEU A 57 9.76 6.61 10.14
C LEU A 57 9.35 5.91 11.45
N ALA A 58 8.20 5.23 11.46
CA ALA A 58 7.71 4.50 12.61
C ALA A 58 8.65 3.35 13.03
N VAL A 59 9.26 2.66 12.07
CA VAL A 59 10.27 1.62 12.35
C VAL A 59 11.53 2.24 12.94
N SER A 60 12.05 3.32 12.35
CA SER A 60 13.25 4.00 12.87
C SER A 60 13.05 4.54 14.28
N SER A 61 11.89 5.16 14.54
CA SER A 61 11.52 5.65 15.88
C SER A 61 11.47 4.52 16.90
N ARG A 62 10.79 3.41 16.58
CA ARG A 62 10.72 2.23 17.44
C ARG A 62 12.09 1.61 17.70
N ALA A 63 12.93 1.50 16.68
CA ALA A 63 14.28 0.98 16.84
C ALA A 63 15.11 1.82 17.83
N ARG A 64 15.00 3.15 17.76
CA ARG A 64 15.66 4.06 18.70
C ARG A 64 15.16 3.86 20.13
N MET A 65 13.83 3.84 20.32
CA MET A 65 13.24 3.63 21.65
C MET A 65 13.70 2.29 22.26
N CYS A 66 13.71 1.21 21.48
CA CYS A 66 14.19 -0.09 21.96
C CYS A 66 15.67 -0.05 22.34
N ALA A 67 16.51 0.62 21.56
CA ALA A 67 17.93 0.76 21.85
C ALA A 67 18.19 1.58 23.13
N GLU A 68 17.51 2.71 23.28
CA GLU A 68 17.59 3.55 24.49
C GLU A 68 17.15 2.78 25.73
N GLU A 69 16.02 2.07 25.66
CA GLU A 69 15.49 1.30 26.79
C GLU A 69 16.38 0.11 27.16
N PHE A 70 17.00 -0.54 26.18
CA PHE A 70 17.98 -1.58 26.43
C PHE A 70 19.22 -1.03 27.14
N LEU A 71 19.78 0.08 26.66
CA LEU A 71 21.00 0.67 27.20
C LEU A 71 20.83 1.24 28.62
N LYS A 72 19.64 1.69 29.00
CA LYS A 72 19.33 2.10 30.39
C LYS A 72 19.57 0.99 31.41
N LYS A 73 19.57 -0.28 31.02
CA LYS A 73 19.84 -1.41 31.93
C LYS A 73 21.33 -1.66 32.19
N PHE A 74 22.21 -0.98 31.45
CA PHE A 74 23.67 -1.14 31.53
C PHE A 74 24.39 0.10 32.08
N ASN A 75 23.65 1.18 32.34
CA ASN A 75 24.10 2.36 33.08
C ASN A 75 23.44 2.38 34.45
#